data_AF-A0A061ND25-F1
#
_entry.id   AF-A0A061ND25-F1
#
_cell.length_a   1.000
_cell.length_b   1.000
_cell.length_c   1.000
_cell.angle_alpha   90.00
_cell.angle_beta   90.00
_cell.angle_gamma   90.00
#
_symmetry.space_group_name_H-M   'P 1'
#
loop_
_entity.id
_entity.type
_entity.pdbx_description
1 polymer ?
#
loop_
_entity_poly.entity_id
_entity_poly.type
_entity_poly.pdbx_seq_one_letter_code
_entity_poly.pdbx_strand_id
1 'polypeptide(L)'
;MNAGLNQQIQFLNNYREYVDTVVDGLQLAVQFFREEQYPSGERLLQDFMVGFERFGEDNMTMYALFGADERLAGEWRTFQEECENVRQMLATDNKKKWSEVITQQTIPVFQRWKLTVDQLIQEKQGK
;
A
#
# COMPACT_ATOMS: atom_id res chain seq x y z
N MET A 1 -18.00 -24.50 1.63
CA MET A 1 -17.40 -23.16 1.74
C MET A 1 -18.50 -22.11 1.65
N ASN A 2 -18.52 -21.17 2.58
CA ASN A 2 -19.51 -20.10 2.65
C ASN A 2 -19.23 -19.06 1.54
N ALA A 3 -20.24 -18.67 0.75
CA ALA A 3 -20.07 -17.76 -0.39
C ALA A 3 -19.45 -16.40 0.00
N GLY A 4 -19.75 -15.90 1.20
CA GLY A 4 -19.16 -14.66 1.71
C GLY A 4 -17.66 -14.77 2.03
N LEU A 5 -17.19 -15.95 2.47
CA LEU A 5 -15.77 -16.18 2.73
C LEU A 5 -14.94 -16.15 1.44
N ASN A 6 -15.46 -16.79 0.38
CA ASN A 6 -14.81 -16.77 -0.93
C ASN A 6 -14.69 -15.35 -1.51
N GLN A 7 -15.73 -14.52 -1.34
CA GLN A 7 -15.69 -13.12 -1.77
C GLN A 7 -14.66 -12.29 -0.98
N GLN A 8 -14.52 -12.51 0.33
CA GLN A 8 -13.50 -11.84 1.14
C GLN A 8 -12.08 -12.24 0.72
N ILE A 9 -11.85 -13.54 0.48
CA ILE A 9 -10.54 -14.02 0.01
C ILE A 9 -10.21 -13.45 -1.37
N GLN A 10 -11.18 -13.43 -2.29
CA GLN A 10 -10.97 -12.83 -3.61
C GLN A 10 -10.66 -11.33 -3.51
N PHE A 11 -11.39 -10.59 -2.66
CA PHE A 11 -11.11 -9.18 -2.41
C PHE A 11 -9.68 -8.98 -1.88
N LEU A 12 -9.27 -9.76 -0.88
CA LEU A 12 -7.93 -9.69 -0.30
C LEU A 12 -6.84 -10.03 -1.32
N ASN A 13 -7.05 -11.03 -2.18
CA ASN A 13 -6.11 -11.37 -3.24
C ASN A 13 -5.93 -10.21 -4.23
N ASN A 14 -7.02 -9.63 -4.72
CA ASN A 14 -6.97 -8.48 -5.63
C ASN A 14 -6.28 -7.28 -4.96
N TYR A 15 -6.57 -7.04 -3.68
CA TYR A 15 -5.93 -5.99 -2.90
C TYR A 15 -4.43 -6.23 -2.74
N ARG A 16 -4.04 -7.47 -2.40
CA ARG A 16 -2.65 -7.89 -2.26
C ARG A 16 -1.87 -7.75 -3.56
N GLU A 17 -2.45 -8.15 -4.69
CA GLU A 17 -1.86 -7.96 -6.03
C GLU A 17 -1.64 -6.48 -6.35
N TYR A 18 -2.58 -5.63 -5.94
CA TYR A 18 -2.42 -4.19 -6.08
C TYR A 18 -1.27 -3.66 -5.22
N VAL A 19 -1.18 -4.05 -3.94
CA VAL A 19 -0.04 -3.66 -3.07
C VAL A 19 1.29 -4.12 -3.67
N ASP A 20 1.35 -5.33 -4.23
CA ASP A 20 2.54 -5.88 -4.88
C ASP A 20 2.96 -5.03 -6.09
N THR A 21 1.99 -4.69 -6.95
CA THR A 21 2.21 -3.81 -8.11
C THR A 21 2.77 -2.45 -7.66
N VAL A 22 2.28 -1.90 -6.55
CA VAL A 22 2.80 -0.63 -6.03
C VAL A 22 4.22 -0.79 -5.48
N VAL A 23 4.56 -1.91 -4.82
CA VAL A 23 5.94 -2.15 -4.37
C VAL A 23 6.92 -2.15 -5.54
N ASP A 24 6.60 -2.83 -6.64
CA ASP A 24 7.40 -2.80 -7.86
C ASP A 24 7.45 -1.38 -8.46
N GLY A 25 6.32 -0.68 -8.42
CA GLY A 25 6.19 0.72 -8.80
C GLY A 25 7.08 1.68 -8.01
N LEU A 26 7.20 1.49 -6.69
CA LEU A 26 8.08 2.27 -5.81
C LEU A 26 9.55 2.09 -6.22
N GLN A 27 9.96 0.86 -6.55
CA GLN A 27 11.31 0.57 -7.03
C GLN A 27 11.60 1.26 -8.36
N LEU A 28 10.63 1.24 -9.29
CA LEU A 28 10.74 1.94 -10.56
C LEU A 28 10.80 3.47 -10.37
N ALA A 29 10.02 4.03 -9.44
CA ALA A 29 10.10 5.45 -9.11
C ALA A 29 11.48 5.85 -8.57
N VAL A 30 12.09 5.01 -7.72
CA VAL A 30 13.47 5.22 -7.24
C VAL A 30 14.46 5.24 -8.42
N GLN A 31 14.29 4.37 -9.42
CA GLN A 31 15.11 4.41 -10.62
C GLN A 31 14.93 5.73 -11.38
N PHE A 32 13.68 6.16 -11.63
CA PHE A 32 13.42 7.44 -12.28
C PHE A 32 14.08 8.62 -11.55
N PHE A 33 14.03 8.65 -10.21
CA PHE A 33 14.65 9.72 -9.43
C PHE A 33 16.19 9.70 -9.47
N ARG A 34 16.81 8.52 -9.58
CA ARG A 34 18.26 8.39 -9.78
C ARG A 34 18.71 8.85 -11.17
N GLU A 35 17.84 8.70 -12.16
CA GLU A 35 18.05 9.13 -13.54
C GLU A 35 17.58 10.58 -13.80
N GLU A 36 17.22 11.32 -12.75
CA GLU A 36 16.70 12.70 -12.81
C GLU A 36 15.39 12.85 -13.62
N GLN A 37 14.69 11.74 -13.88
CA GLN A 37 13.38 11.68 -14.54
C GLN A 37 12.24 11.92 -13.54
N TYR A 38 12.33 12.99 -12.75
CA TYR A 38 11.38 13.29 -11.67
C TYR A 38 9.91 13.30 -12.10
N PRO A 39 9.51 13.92 -13.24
CA PRO A 39 8.10 13.93 -13.64
C PRO A 39 7.50 12.53 -13.87
N SER A 40 8.31 11.58 -14.36
CA SER A 40 7.88 10.20 -14.57
C SER A 40 7.66 9.48 -13.24
N GLY A 41 8.61 9.61 -12.31
CA GLY A 41 8.49 9.04 -10.96
C GLY A 41 7.34 9.66 -10.17
N GLU A 42 7.16 10.98 -10.23
CA GLU A 42 6.06 11.69 -9.56
C GLU A 42 4.70 11.19 -10.04
N ARG A 43 4.49 11.16 -11.35
CA ARG A 43 3.22 10.71 -11.94
C ARG A 43 2.92 9.28 -11.55
N LEU A 44 3.92 8.39 -11.63
CA LEU A 44 3.77 7.00 -11.25
C LEU A 44 3.32 6.85 -9.79
N LEU A 45 3.96 7.58 -8.87
CA LEU A 45 3.60 7.53 -7.44
C LEU A 45 2.22 8.16 -7.16
N GLN A 46 1.88 9.26 -7.82
CA GLN A 46 0.56 9.87 -7.71
C GLN A 46 -0.55 8.91 -8.14
N ASP A 47 -0.38 8.25 -9.30
CA ASP A 47 -1.36 7.28 -9.82
C ASP A 47 -1.57 6.12 -8.84
N PHE A 48 -0.50 5.64 -8.20
CA PHE A 48 -0.61 4.61 -7.16
C PHE A 48 -1.28 5.11 -5.88
N MET A 49 -0.93 6.30 -5.39
CA MET A 49 -1.55 6.82 -4.17
C MET A 49 -3.04 7.11 -4.34
N VAL A 50 -3.46 7.64 -5.50
CA VAL A 50 -4.89 7.81 -5.84
C VAL A 50 -5.61 6.46 -5.83
N GLY A 51 -4.99 5.40 -6.36
CA GLY A 51 -5.60 4.08 -6.35
C GLY A 51 -5.73 3.43 -4.96
N PHE A 52 -5.13 4.00 -3.90
CA PHE A 52 -5.39 3.61 -2.50
C PHE A 52 -6.59 4.31 -1.87
N GLU A 53 -7.12 5.39 -2.45
CA GLU A 53 -8.28 6.09 -1.89
C GLU A 53 -9.51 5.18 -1.79
N ARG A 54 -9.68 4.27 -2.76
CA ARG A 54 -10.73 3.23 -2.73
C ARG A 54 -10.55 2.17 -1.65
N PHE A 55 -9.41 2.14 -0.96
CA PHE A 55 -9.06 1.19 0.12
C PHE A 55 -8.84 1.89 1.48
N GLY A 56 -9.23 3.17 1.59
CA GLY A 56 -9.16 3.94 2.83
C GLY A 56 -10.25 3.57 3.85
N GLU A 57 -10.35 4.36 4.91
CA GLU A 57 -11.24 4.10 6.06
C GLU A 57 -12.73 4.04 5.69
N ASP A 58 -13.15 4.77 4.65
CA ASP A 58 -14.54 4.77 4.14
C ASP A 58 -14.92 3.45 3.44
N ASN A 59 -13.95 2.59 3.14
CA ASN A 59 -14.23 1.28 2.57
C ASN A 59 -14.69 0.31 3.68
N MET A 60 -16.00 0.07 3.74
CA MET A 60 -16.61 -0.84 4.73
C MET A 60 -16.00 -2.26 4.72
N THR A 61 -15.57 -2.75 3.56
CA THR A 61 -14.92 -4.07 3.44
C THR A 61 -13.54 -4.05 4.10
N MET A 62 -12.76 -2.99 3.89
CA MET A 62 -11.47 -2.82 4.57
C MET A 62 -11.64 -2.71 6.08
N TYR A 63 -12.60 -1.91 6.54
CA TYR A 63 -12.89 -1.78 7.98
C TYR A 63 -13.32 -3.13 8.59
N ALA A 64 -14.18 -3.89 7.92
CA ALA A 64 -14.60 -5.21 8.40
C ALA A 64 -13.45 -6.24 8.43
N LEU A 65 -12.46 -6.10 7.55
CA LEU A 65 -11.32 -7.03 7.45
C LEU A 65 -10.17 -6.68 8.40
N PHE A 66 -9.88 -5.40 8.59
CA PHE A 66 -8.69 -4.93 9.30
C PHE A 66 -9.01 -4.10 10.54
N GLY A 67 -10.18 -3.46 10.62
CA GLY A 67 -10.54 -2.54 11.71
C GLY A 67 -11.01 -3.22 13.00
N ALA A 68 -11.46 -4.49 12.93
CA ALA A 68 -12.02 -5.19 14.09
C ALA A 68 -10.97 -5.80 15.04
N ASP A 69 -9.76 -6.07 14.53
CA ASP A 69 -8.64 -6.62 15.30
C ASP A 69 -7.62 -5.51 15.54
N GLU A 70 -7.26 -5.24 16.80
CA GLU A 70 -6.41 -4.09 17.16
C GLU A 70 -5.02 -4.14 16.49
N ARG A 71 -4.46 -5.35 16.34
CA ARG A 71 -3.17 -5.54 15.67
C ARG A 71 -3.29 -5.21 14.18
N LEU A 72 -4.30 -5.75 13.50
CA LEU A 72 -4.53 -5.47 12.07
C LEU A 72 -4.86 -3.99 11.84
N ALA A 73 -5.61 -3.37 12.75
CA ALA A 73 -5.96 -1.95 12.66
C ALA A 73 -4.72 -1.05 12.81
N GLY A 74 -3.79 -1.40 13.70
CA GLY A 74 -2.52 -0.69 13.86
C GLY A 74 -1.64 -0.77 12.61
N GLU A 75 -1.55 -1.95 12.00
CA GLU A 75 -0.82 -2.13 10.73
C GLU A 75 -1.46 -1.34 9.59
N TRP A 76 -2.79 -1.38 9.49
CA TRP A 76 -3.53 -0.64 8.46
C TRP A 76 -3.35 0.87 8.61
N ARG A 77 -3.40 1.39 9.85
CA ARG A 77 -3.16 2.81 10.11
C ARG A 77 -1.75 3.24 9.71
N THR A 78 -0.73 2.47 10.08
CA THR A 78 0.65 2.79 9.69
C THR A 78 0.81 2.82 8.17
N PHE A 79 0.15 1.90 7.47
CA PHE A 79 0.14 1.87 6.01
C PHE A 79 -0.55 3.10 5.40
N GLN A 80 -1.73 3.49 5.92
CA GLN A 80 -2.45 4.68 5.45
C GLN A 80 -1.67 5.97 5.71
N GLU A 81 -1.05 6.10 6.88
CA GLU A 81 -0.16 7.21 7.22
C GLU A 81 1.00 7.31 6.23
N GLU A 82 1.59 6.18 5.83
CA GLU A 82 2.67 6.18 4.84
C GLU A 82 2.19 6.57 3.43
N CYS A 83 0.99 6.14 3.01
CA CYS A 83 0.39 6.63 1.76
C CYS A 83 0.23 8.15 1.76
N GLU A 84 -0.16 8.73 2.89
CA GLU A 84 -0.27 10.18 3.05
C GLU A 84 1.11 10.87 3.10
N ASN A 85 2.10 10.28 3.77
CA ASN A 85 3.47 10.77 3.76
C ASN A 85 4.05 10.86 2.35
N VAL A 86 3.77 9.86 1.50
CA VAL A 86 4.17 9.88 0.08
C VAL A 86 3.50 11.04 -0.66
N ARG A 87 2.20 11.26 -0.47
CA ARG A 87 1.49 12.40 -1.08
C ARG A 87 2.08 13.74 -0.67
N GLN A 88 2.35 13.92 0.62
CA GLN A 88 2.95 15.14 1.15
C GLN A 88 4.37 15.34 0.65
N MET A 89 5.18 14.27 0.61
CA MET A 89 6.54 14.30 0.07
C MET A 89 6.55 14.82 -1.37
N LEU A 90 5.63 14.34 -2.22
CA LEU A 90 5.50 14.75 -3.62
C LEU A 90 5.05 16.20 -3.78
N ALA A 91 4.42 16.79 -2.77
CA ALA A 91 4.07 18.21 -2.74
C ALA A 91 5.25 19.11 -2.33
N THR A 92 6.36 18.55 -1.83
CA THR A 92 7.56 19.30 -1.45
C THR A 92 8.55 19.43 -2.62
N ASP A 93 9.33 20.50 -2.66
CA ASP A 93 10.38 20.69 -3.69
C ASP A 93 11.71 19.97 -3.35
N ASN A 94 11.74 19.15 -2.31
CA ASN A 94 12.98 18.49 -1.86
C ASN A 94 13.22 17.15 -2.56
N LYS A 95 13.26 17.17 -3.89
CA LYS A 95 13.33 15.96 -4.74
C LYS A 95 14.59 15.12 -4.52
N LYS A 96 15.67 15.74 -4.02
CA LYS A 96 16.94 15.07 -3.70
C LYS A 96 16.82 13.98 -2.64
N LYS A 97 15.78 14.04 -1.79
CA LYS A 97 15.57 13.06 -0.72
C LYS A 97 14.55 11.97 -1.04
N TRP A 98 13.81 12.09 -2.13
CA TRP A 98 12.68 11.18 -2.40
C TRP A 98 13.12 9.72 -2.57
N SER A 99 14.19 9.48 -3.31
CA SER A 99 14.74 8.13 -3.49
C SER A 99 15.21 7.52 -2.16
N GLU A 100 15.76 8.33 -1.25
CA GLU A 100 16.16 7.90 0.09
C GLU A 100 14.94 7.53 0.94
N VAL A 101 13.95 8.43 1.02
CA VAL A 101 12.71 8.22 1.79
C VAL A 101 11.99 6.96 1.30
N ILE A 102 11.82 6.81 -0.02
CA ILE A 102 11.13 5.64 -0.58
C ILE A 102 11.87 4.34 -0.26
N THR A 103 13.19 4.33 -0.40
CA THR A 103 13.99 3.12 -0.17
C THR A 103 14.04 2.73 1.31
N GLN A 104 14.22 3.72 2.20
CA GLN A 104 14.46 3.47 3.63
C GLN A 104 13.18 3.38 4.47
N GLN A 105 12.07 3.97 4.01
CA GLN A 105 10.82 4.06 4.76
C GLN A 105 9.65 3.44 4.00
N THR A 106 9.32 3.97 2.82
CA THR A 106 8.06 3.61 2.13
C THR A 106 8.04 2.15 1.69
N ILE A 107 9.08 1.66 1.02
CA ILE A 107 9.14 0.25 0.58
C ILE A 107 9.02 -0.71 1.76
N PRO A 108 9.78 -0.55 2.87
CA PRO A 108 9.61 -1.38 4.07
C PRO A 108 8.19 -1.39 4.64
N VAL A 109 7.51 -0.24 4.70
CA VAL A 109 6.13 -0.18 5.21
C VAL A 109 5.17 -0.94 4.30
N PHE A 110 5.28 -0.76 2.98
CA PHE A 110 4.45 -1.47 2.00
C PHE A 110 4.71 -2.99 2.01
N GLN A 111 5.97 -3.41 2.14
CA GLN A 111 6.33 -4.82 2.26
C GLN A 111 5.77 -5.43 3.54
N ARG A 112 5.87 -4.72 4.68
CA ARG A 112 5.30 -5.18 5.95
C ARG A 112 3.78 -5.34 5.83
N TRP A 113 3.11 -4.36 5.25
CA TRP A 113 1.67 -4.42 5.03
C TRP A 113 1.25 -5.58 4.13
N LYS A 114 1.97 -5.81 3.03
CA LYS A 114 1.76 -6.98 2.16
C LYS A 114 1.82 -8.30 2.94
N LEU A 115 2.80 -8.46 3.84
CA LEU A 115 2.90 -9.65 4.69
C LEU A 115 1.70 -9.78 5.64
N THR A 116 1.21 -8.68 6.19
CA THR A 116 -0.02 -8.67 7.01
C THR A 116 -1.24 -9.15 6.21
N VAL A 117 -1.38 -8.70 4.96
CA VAL A 117 -2.47 -9.13 4.07
C VAL A 117 -2.32 -10.62 3.70
N ASP A 118 -1.11 -11.07 3.36
CA ASP A 118 -0.83 -12.48 3.06
C ASP A 118 -1.18 -13.40 4.25
N GLN A 119 -0.84 -12.99 5.47
CA GLN A 119 -1.22 -13.73 6.70
C GLN A 119 -2.75 -13.81 6.87
N LEU A 120 -3.47 -12.71 6.66
CA LEU A 120 -4.92 -12.69 6.78
C LEU A 120 -5.61 -13.59 5.75
N ILE A 121 -5.07 -13.67 4.52
CA ILE A 121 -5.55 -14.59 3.50
C ILE A 121 -5.38 -16.04 3.97
N GLN A 122 -4.20 -16.40 4.48
CA GLN A 122 -3.92 -17.75 4.98
C GLN A 122 -4.83 -18.12 6.16
N GLU A 123 -5.03 -17.22 7.11
CA GLU A 123 -5.93 -17.43 8.26
C GLU A 123 -7.37 -17.66 7.83
N LYS A 124 -7.83 -17.00 6.76
CA LYS A 124 -9.18 -17.19 6.21
C LYS A 124 -9.32 -18.47 5.37
N GLN A 125 -8.26 -18.93 4.72
CA GLN A 125 -8.25 -20.17 3.95
C GLN A 125 -8.13 -21.41 4.84
N GLY A 126 -7.48 -21.29 6.00
CA GLY A 126 -7.35 -22.37 6.98
C GLY A 126 -8.55 -22.54 7.92
N LYS A 127 -9.59 -21.70 7.80
CA LYS A 127 -10.85 -21.73 8.55
C LYS A 127 -11.99 -22.31 7.71
#